data_AF-A0A2Z5UQ14-F1
#
_entry.id   AF-A0A2Z5UQ14-F1
#
_cell.length_a   1.000
_cell.length_b   1.000
_cell.length_c   1.000
_cell.angle_alpha   90.00
_cell.angle_beta   90.00
_cell.angle_gamma   90.00
#
_symmetry.space_group_name_H-M   'P 1'
#
loop_
_entity.id
_entity.type
_entity.pdbx_description
1 polymer ?
#
loop_
_entity_poly.entity_id
_entity_poly.type
_entity_poly.pdbx_seq_one_letter_code
_entity_poly.pdbx_strand_id
1 'polypeptide(L)'
;MRGEPGTILGFIKMGPVDFDLPPDQPTDDAVELHQLYVAEAAKGTGVAAALMDWGIAWARARASILYLSVFVDNDRAQAFYRRYGFVDVGRNAFRVGNHIDEDRFFRLDL
;
A
#
# COMPACT_ATOMS: atom_id res chain seq x y z
N MET A 1 15.21 3.79 -19.93
CA MET A 1 14.52 2.97 -20.93
C MET A 1 13.06 3.39 -20.95
N ARG A 2 12.50 3.77 -22.11
CA ARG A 2 11.04 3.90 -22.28
C ARG A 2 10.55 2.55 -22.80
N GLY A 3 9.60 1.92 -22.11
CA GLY A 3 8.98 0.68 -22.58
C GLY A 3 8.29 0.89 -23.92
N GLU A 4 8.10 -0.19 -24.69
CA GLU A 4 7.38 -0.10 -25.96
C GLU A 4 5.94 0.41 -25.74
N PRO A 5 5.36 1.17 -26.68
CA PRO A 5 3.99 1.67 -26.58
C PRO A 5 3.02 0.53 -26.25
N GLY A 6 2.22 0.69 -25.18
CA GLY A 6 1.29 -0.34 -24.69
C GLY A 6 1.86 -1.30 -23.63
N THR A 7 3.15 -1.23 -23.31
CA THR A 7 3.74 -2.01 -22.20
C THR A 7 3.16 -1.56 -20.86
N ILE A 8 2.63 -2.50 -20.08
CA ILE A 8 2.19 -2.24 -18.71
C ILE A 8 3.41 -2.17 -17.79
N LEU A 9 3.65 -0.98 -17.20
CA LEU A 9 4.79 -0.74 -16.32
C LEU A 9 4.48 -0.94 -14.84
N GLY A 10 3.21 -1.05 -14.48
CA GLY A 10 2.76 -1.22 -13.11
C GLY A 10 1.25 -1.06 -13.00
N PHE A 11 0.72 -1.39 -11.82
CA PHE A 11 -0.69 -1.23 -11.50
C PHE A 11 -0.87 -0.95 -10.00
N ILE A 12 -2.05 -0.42 -9.69
CA ILE A 12 -2.51 -0.20 -8.33
C ILE A 12 -3.94 -0.78 -8.20
N LYS A 13 -4.22 -1.45 -7.08
CA LYS A 13 -5.55 -1.98 -6.74
C LYS A 13 -6.00 -1.31 -5.44
N MET A 14 -7.15 -0.65 -5.51
CA MET A 14 -7.80 0.00 -4.38
C MET A 14 -9.15 -0.67 -4.08
N GLY A 15 -9.65 -0.55 -2.86
CA GLY A 15 -10.93 -1.14 -2.49
C GLY A 15 -11.37 -0.83 -1.06
N PRO A 16 -12.46 -1.45 -0.58
CA PRO A 16 -12.79 -1.44 0.83
C PRO A 16 -11.71 -2.20 1.63
N VAL A 17 -11.59 -1.89 2.92
CA VAL A 17 -10.71 -2.66 3.82
C VAL A 17 -11.15 -4.13 3.85
N ASP A 18 -10.24 -5.05 3.54
CA ASP A 18 -10.51 -6.50 3.47
C ASP A 18 -9.74 -7.36 4.49
N PHE A 19 -9.02 -6.73 5.42
CA PHE A 19 -8.32 -7.38 6.52
C PHE A 19 -8.78 -6.91 7.91
N ASP A 20 -8.54 -7.76 8.91
CA ASP A 20 -8.68 -7.38 10.32
C ASP A 20 -7.53 -6.45 10.73
N LEU A 21 -7.88 -5.21 11.05
CA LEU A 21 -6.95 -4.20 11.54
C LEU A 21 -6.49 -4.50 12.98
N PRO A 22 -5.32 -3.98 13.40
CA PRO A 22 -4.97 -3.94 14.81
C PRO A 22 -6.08 -3.29 15.66
N PRO A 23 -6.18 -3.65 16.96
CA PRO A 23 -7.16 -3.04 17.85
C PRO A 23 -7.10 -1.51 17.86
N ASP A 24 -8.23 -0.89 18.16
CA ASP A 24 -8.39 0.57 18.32
C ASP A 24 -8.10 1.41 17.06
N GLN A 25 -8.01 0.78 15.88
CA GLN A 25 -7.94 1.51 14.61
C GLN A 25 -9.32 1.98 14.15
N PRO A 26 -9.45 3.24 13.68
CA PRO A 26 -10.70 3.72 13.11
C PRO A 26 -10.97 2.99 11.78
N THR A 27 -12.14 2.36 11.68
CA THR A 27 -12.57 1.62 10.48
C THR A 27 -13.70 2.30 9.73
N ASP A 28 -14.38 3.23 10.39
CA ASP A 28 -15.43 4.03 9.77
C ASP A 28 -14.80 4.93 8.72
N ASP A 29 -15.41 4.98 7.53
CA ASP A 29 -14.96 5.85 6.44
C ASP A 29 -13.50 5.60 6.00
N ALA A 30 -13.15 4.32 5.82
CA ALA A 30 -11.82 3.87 5.40
C ALA A 30 -11.84 3.07 4.08
N VAL A 31 -10.75 3.19 3.32
CA VAL A 31 -10.44 2.37 2.14
C VAL A 31 -9.04 1.78 2.25
N GLU A 32 -8.71 0.88 1.34
CA GLU A 32 -7.44 0.15 1.31
C GLU A 32 -6.74 0.27 -0.04
N LEU A 33 -5.41 0.36 0.00
CA LEU A 33 -4.52 0.01 -1.10
C LEU A 33 -4.14 -1.46 -0.93
N HIS A 34 -4.78 -2.33 -1.72
CA HIS A 34 -4.51 -3.77 -1.70
C HIS A 34 -3.19 -4.14 -2.35
N GLN A 35 -2.88 -3.52 -3.49
CA GLN A 35 -1.70 -3.87 -4.28
C GLN A 35 -1.11 -2.65 -4.98
N LEU A 36 0.22 -2.54 -4.94
CA LEU A 36 1.00 -1.61 -5.75
C LEU A 36 2.22 -2.34 -6.28
N TYR A 37 2.23 -2.64 -7.58
CA TYR A 37 3.34 -3.31 -8.22
C TYR A 37 3.82 -2.53 -9.43
N VAL A 38 5.15 -2.52 -9.60
CA VAL A 38 5.82 -1.87 -10.72
C VAL A 38 6.78 -2.89 -11.31
N ALA A 39 6.78 -3.00 -12.63
CA ALA A 39 7.68 -3.87 -13.37
C ALA A 39 9.14 -3.55 -13.02
N GLU A 40 10.00 -4.57 -13.01
CA GLU A 40 11.41 -4.41 -12.65
C GLU A 40 12.10 -3.30 -13.48
N ALA A 41 11.86 -3.32 -14.80
CA ALA A 41 12.39 -2.34 -15.75
C ALA A 41 11.89 -0.90 -15.52
N ALA A 42 10.83 -0.71 -14.74
CA ALA A 42 10.24 0.59 -14.43
C ALA A 42 10.60 1.10 -13.01
N LYS A 43 11.37 0.34 -12.22
CA LYS A 43 11.88 0.83 -10.93
C LYS A 43 12.76 2.07 -11.14
N GLY A 44 12.65 3.05 -10.24
CA GLY A 44 13.41 4.31 -10.31
C GLY A 44 12.92 5.32 -11.35
N THR A 45 11.86 5.03 -12.10
CA THR A 45 11.33 5.92 -13.16
C THR A 45 10.24 6.88 -12.70
N GLY A 46 9.77 6.74 -11.44
CA GLY A 46 8.64 7.52 -10.90
C GLY A 46 7.27 6.87 -11.07
N VAL A 47 7.14 5.72 -11.77
CA VAL A 47 5.85 5.03 -11.96
C VAL A 47 5.15 4.70 -10.64
N ALA A 48 5.87 4.20 -9.64
CA ALA A 48 5.28 3.93 -8.31
C ALA A 48 4.72 5.20 -7.65
N ALA A 49 5.41 6.33 -7.81
CA ALA A 49 4.96 7.61 -7.26
C ALA A 49 3.68 8.09 -7.96
N ALA A 50 3.65 8.05 -9.29
CA ALA A 50 2.47 8.42 -10.05
C ALA A 50 1.24 7.55 -9.72
N LEU A 51 1.44 6.24 -9.50
CA LEU A 51 0.37 5.34 -9.06
C LEU A 51 -0.10 5.66 -7.63
N MET A 52 0.82 5.99 -6.72
CA MET A 52 0.47 6.38 -5.35
C MET A 52 -0.28 7.71 -5.31
N ASP A 53 0.16 8.72 -6.05
CA ASP A 53 -0.52 10.02 -6.17
C ASP A 53 -1.97 9.82 -6.66
N TRP A 54 -2.15 8.98 -7.68
CA TRP A 54 -3.47 8.60 -8.17
C TRP A 54 -4.29 7.87 -7.10
N GLY A 55 -3.69 6.92 -6.37
CA GLY A 55 -4.35 6.15 -5.32
C GLY A 55 -4.84 7.01 -4.17
N ILE A 56 -4.02 7.96 -3.70
CA ILE A 56 -4.38 8.91 -2.64
C ILE A 56 -5.51 9.83 -3.12
N ALA A 57 -5.45 10.35 -4.35
CA ALA A 57 -6.52 11.15 -4.92
C ALA A 57 -7.84 10.35 -5.04
N TRP A 58 -7.75 9.09 -5.43
CA TRP A 58 -8.90 8.18 -5.48
C TRP A 58 -9.51 7.96 -4.09
N ALA A 59 -8.67 7.79 -3.07
CA ALA A 59 -9.08 7.53 -1.69
C ALA A 59 -9.74 8.77 -1.06
N ARG A 60 -9.15 9.96 -1.23
CA ARG A 60 -9.70 11.25 -0.74
C ARG A 60 -11.11 11.55 -1.23
N ALA A 61 -11.48 11.05 -2.40
CA ALA A 61 -12.82 11.23 -2.95
C ALA A 61 -13.87 10.29 -2.32
N ARG A 62 -13.47 9.37 -1.43
CA ARG A 62 -14.30 8.25 -0.94
C ARG A 62 -14.25 8.04 0.56
N ALA A 63 -13.17 8.45 1.21
CA ALA A 63 -12.87 8.10 2.59
C ALA A 63 -11.96 9.16 3.22
N SER A 64 -11.94 9.19 4.55
CA SER A 64 -11.00 9.99 5.34
C SER A 64 -9.75 9.22 5.76
N ILE A 65 -9.74 7.90 5.58
CA ILE A 65 -8.62 7.04 5.97
C ILE A 65 -8.24 6.09 4.83
N LEU A 66 -6.93 5.93 4.59
CA LEU A 66 -6.36 4.93 3.70
C LEU A 66 -5.43 3.98 4.48
N TYR A 67 -5.73 2.68 4.40
CA TYR A 67 -4.88 1.63 4.95
C TYR A 67 -4.12 0.87 3.87
N LEU A 68 -3.02 0.23 4.29
CA LEU A 68 -2.37 -0.84 3.55
C LEU A 68 -1.66 -1.78 4.53
N SER A 69 -1.43 -3.02 4.11
CA SER A 69 -0.45 -3.90 4.74
C SER A 69 0.84 -3.92 3.92
N VAL A 70 1.97 -4.16 4.59
CA VAL A 70 3.28 -4.30 3.95
C VAL A 70 4.13 -5.29 4.72
N PHE A 71 4.76 -6.22 4.01
CA PHE A 71 5.64 -7.21 4.60
C PHE A 71 6.74 -6.58 5.46
N VAL A 72 6.96 -7.16 6.65
CA VAL A 72 7.86 -6.60 7.67
C VAL A 72 9.29 -6.38 7.20
N ASP A 73 9.80 -7.22 6.30
CA ASP A 73 11.18 -7.11 5.78
C ASP A 73 11.26 -6.28 4.48
N ASN A 74 10.14 -5.71 4.01
CA ASN A 74 10.14 -4.85 2.83
C ASN A 74 10.45 -3.39 3.18
N ASP A 75 11.65 -3.15 3.72
CA ASP A 75 12.12 -1.83 4.16
C ASP A 75 11.99 -0.76 3.07
N ARG A 76 12.21 -1.15 1.81
CA ARG A 76 12.08 -0.26 0.65
C ARG A 76 10.65 0.23 0.47
N ALA A 77 9.64 -0.65 0.57
CA ALA A 77 8.24 -0.26 0.45
C ALA A 77 7.79 0.54 1.68
N GLN A 78 8.18 0.14 2.89
CA GLN A 78 7.87 0.90 4.10
C GLN A 78 8.42 2.33 4.04
N ALA A 79 9.68 2.50 3.62
CA ALA A 79 10.28 3.82 3.43
C ALA A 79 9.56 4.62 2.34
N PHE A 80 9.08 3.97 1.28
CA PHE A 80 8.28 4.61 0.25
C PHE A 80 6.95 5.13 0.81
N TYR A 81 6.19 4.33 1.56
CA TYR A 81 4.91 4.75 2.14
C TYR A 81 5.08 5.85 3.20
N ARG A 82 6.11 5.78 4.06
CA ARG A 82 6.38 6.83 5.06
C ARG A 82 6.61 8.21 4.43
N ARG A 83 7.12 8.29 3.19
CA ARG A 83 7.28 9.58 2.48
C ARG A 83 5.97 10.25 2.12
N TYR A 84 4.87 9.49 2.04
CA TYR A 84 3.52 10.02 1.82
C TYR A 84 2.78 10.34 3.12
N GLY A 85 3.44 10.18 4.28
CA GLY A 85 2.83 10.44 5.58
C GLY A 85 2.13 9.24 6.21
N PHE A 86 2.25 8.04 5.63
CA PHE A 86 1.73 6.85 6.28
C PHE A 86 2.47 6.59 7.60
N VAL A 87 1.70 6.26 8.64
CA VAL A 87 2.19 5.86 9.96
C VAL A 87 1.98 4.37 10.18
N ASP A 88 2.92 3.72 10.86
CA ASP A 88 2.80 2.31 11.28
C ASP A 88 1.82 2.23 12.45
N VAL A 89 0.74 1.46 12.29
CA VAL A 89 -0.33 1.30 13.29
C VAL A 89 -0.36 -0.09 13.92
N GLY A 90 0.63 -0.93 13.63
CA GLY A 90 0.77 -2.23 14.27
C GLY A 90 1.10 -3.38 13.31
N ARG A 91 1.06 -4.58 13.87
CA ARG A 91 1.42 -5.84 13.20
C ARG A 91 0.24 -6.80 13.24
N ASN A 92 0.12 -7.64 12.21
CA ASN A 92 -0.64 -8.88 12.31
C ASN A 92 0.28 -10.02 11.93
N ALA A 93 0.45 -10.97 12.84
CA ALA A 93 1.22 -12.18 12.62
C ALA A 93 0.27 -13.26 12.10
N PHE A 94 0.44 -13.68 10.86
CA PHE A 94 -0.33 -14.78 10.29
C PHE A 94 0.58 -15.99 10.05
N ARG A 95 0.06 -17.17 10.37
CA ARG A 95 0.83 -18.41 10.24
C ARG A 95 0.74 -18.93 8.80
N VAL A 96 1.88 -19.06 8.12
CA VAL A 96 1.99 -19.67 6.80
C VAL A 96 2.77 -20.99 6.93
N GLY A 97 2.05 -22.10 7.00
CA GLY A 97 2.63 -23.42 7.24
C GLY A 97 3.38 -23.50 8.58
N ASN A 98 4.71 -23.63 8.51
CA ASN A 98 5.60 -23.69 9.68
C ASN A 98 6.36 -22.38 9.95
N HIS A 99 6.07 -21.32 9.21
CA HIS A 99 6.64 -19.98 9.42
C HIS A 99 5.54 -18.99 9.81
N ILE A 100 5.93 -17.94 10.51
CA ILE A 100 5.07 -16.79 10.79
C ILE A 100 5.53 -15.71 9.80
N ASP A 101 4.64 -15.33 8.90
CA ASP A 101 4.84 -14.13 8.11
C ASP A 101 4.17 -12.97 8.87
N GLU A 102 4.88 -11.85 8.97
CA GLU A 102 4.37 -10.65 9.64
C GLU A 102 4.21 -9.52 8.61
N ASP A 103 3.02 -8.95 8.57
CA ASP A 103 2.80 -7.67 7.91
C ASP A 103 2.74 -6.55 8.96
N ARG A 104 3.18 -5.37 8.53
CA ARG A 104 2.89 -4.09 9.15
C ARG A 104 1.65 -3.48 8.53
N PHE A 105 0.77 -2.92 9.36
CA PHE A 105 -0.35 -2.09 8.91
C PHE A 105 0.06 -0.64 8.95
N PHE A 106 -0.15 0.05 7.84
CA PHE A 106 0.15 1.46 7.69
C PHE A 106 -1.15 2.22 7.44
N ARG A 107 -1.28 3.39 8.05
CA ARG A 107 -2.44 4.29 7.91
C ARG A 107 -2.02 5.65 7.41
N LEU A 108 -2.80 6.22 6.50
CA LEU A 108 -2.74 7.62 6.11
C LEU A 108 -4.09 8.28 6.41
N ASP A 109 -4.04 9.38 7.15
CA ASP A 109 -5.19 10.27 7.36
C ASP A 109 -5.24 11.23 6.15
N LEU A 110 -6.36 11.25 5.41
CA LEU A 110 -6.46 11.78 4.03
C LEU A 110 -6.81 13.27 3.93
#